data_AF-A0AAE1E183-F1
#
_entry.id   AF-A0AAE1E183-F1
#
_cell.length_a   1.000
_cell.length_b   1.000
_cell.length_c   1.000
_cell.angle_alpha   90.00
_cell.angle_beta   90.00
_cell.angle_gamma   90.00
#
_symmetry.space_group_name_H-M   'P 1'
#
loop_
_entity.id
_entity.type
_entity.pdbx_description
1 polymer ?
#
loop_
_entity_poly.entity_id
_entity_poly.type
_entity_poly.pdbx_seq_one_letter_code
_entity_poly.pdbx_strand_id
1 'polypeptide(L)' 'MEKRFFRPLPFLLVTLAVTLLGDGVDSYDTDWEAPFLFTCAYGEMLNSLYSVHSNRREDRRWDFTCSSPPAGANPTSCY' A
#
# COMPACT_ATOMS: atom_id res chain seq x y z
N MET A 1 -35.36 -37.64 -21.51
CA MET A 1 -33.93 -37.55 -21.16
C MET A 1 -33.60 -36.08 -20.88
N GLU A 2 -33.74 -35.65 -19.63
CA GLU A 2 -33.37 -34.29 -19.23
C GLU A 2 -31.87 -34.22 -19.02
N LYS A 3 -31.20 -33.37 -19.80
CA LYS A 3 -29.77 -33.09 -19.67
C LYS A 3 -29.61 -32.13 -18.49
N ARG A 4 -29.47 -32.68 -17.27
CA ARG A 4 -29.21 -31.88 -16.07
C ARG A 4 -27.85 -31.19 -16.22
N PHE A 5 -27.89 -29.89 -16.48
CA PHE A 5 -26.75 -29.00 -16.49
C PHE A 5 -26.13 -28.96 -15.07
N PHE A 6 -24.93 -29.52 -14.93
CA PHE A 6 -24.17 -29.49 -13.68
C PHE A 6 -23.63 -28.06 -13.49
N ARG A 7 -24.31 -27.24 -12.68
CA ARG A 7 -23.84 -25.90 -12.30
C ARG A 7 -22.72 -26.02 -11.25
N PRO A 8 -21.51 -25.49 -11.48
CA PRO A 8 -20.42 -25.58 -10.52
C PRO A 8 -20.63 -24.54 -9.41
N LEU A 9 -21.48 -24.86 -8.44
CA LEU A 9 -21.62 -24.09 -7.20
C LEU A 9 -20.40 -24.09 -6.25
N PRO A 10 -19.43 -25.04 -6.26
CA PRO A 10 -18.35 -25.00 -5.28
C PRO A 10 -17.22 -24.01 -5.61
N PHE A 11 -17.04 -23.61 -6.88
CA PHE A 11 -15.96 -22.69 -7.26
C PHE A 11 -16.21 -21.25 -6.77
N LEU A 12 -17.46 -20.79 -6.83
CA LEU A 12 -17.82 -19.40 -6.48
C LEU A 12 -17.67 -19.13 -4.97
N LEU A 13 -17.94 -20.13 -4.14
CA LEU A 13 -17.83 -20.03 -2.68
C LEU A 13 -16.37 -20.06 -2.21
N VAL A 14 -15.51 -20.83 -2.87
CA VAL A 14 -14.07 -20.91 -2.54
C VAL A 14 -13.35 -19.60 -2.88
N THR A 15 -13.64 -18.99 -4.03
CA THR A 15 -13.05 -17.69 -4.39
C THR A 15 -13.49 -16.56 -3.45
N LEU A 16 -14.76 -16.56 -3.02
CA LEU A 16 -15.29 -15.58 -2.07
C LEU A 16 -14.61 -15.69 -0.69
N ALA A 17 -14.37 -16.92 -0.22
CA ALA A 17 -13.66 -17.14 1.03
C ALA A 17 -12.20 -16.64 0.97
N VAL A 18 -11.48 -16.88 -0.14
CA VAL A 18 -10.09 -16.41 -0.30
C VAL A 18 -10.01 -14.87 -0.30
N THR A 19 -10.97 -14.16 -0.90
CA THR A 19 -10.99 -12.68 -0.87
C THR A 19 -11.32 -12.11 0.50
N LEU A 20 -12.10 -12.82 1.33
CA LEU A 20 -12.51 -12.37 2.66
C LEU A 20 -11.50 -12.72 3.77
N LEU A 21 -10.54 -13.60 3.48
CA LEU A 21 -9.44 -14.00 4.38
C LEU A 21 -8.13 -13.25 4.08
N GLY A 22 -8.16 -12.18 3.26
CA GLY A 22 -7.01 -11.30 3.08
C GLY A 22 -6.72 -10.57 4.39
N ASP A 23 -5.85 -11.14 5.22
CA ASP A 23 -5.35 -10.48 6.42
C ASP A 23 -4.73 -9.13 6.02
N GLY A 24 -5.21 -8.05 6.62
CA GLY A 24 -4.61 -6.73 6.50
C GLY A 24 -3.23 -6.76 7.13
N VAL A 25 -2.21 -7.10 6.34
CA VAL A 25 -0.83 -6.94 6.73
C VAL A 25 -0.56 -5.44 6.73
N ASP A 26 -0.15 -4.88 7.88
CA ASP A 26 0.41 -3.53 7.95
C ASP A 26 1.61 -3.45 6.97
N SER A 27 1.37 -2.87 5.80
CA SER A 27 2.36 -2.67 4.75
C SER A 27 2.95 -1.28 4.90
N TYR A 28 4.28 -1.21 4.88
CA TYR A 28 5.04 0.03 4.82
C TYR A 28 5.66 0.13 3.42
N ASP A 29 5.95 1.35 2.95
CA ASP A 29 6.60 1.58 1.65
C ASP A 29 8.07 1.12 1.63
N THR A 30 8.64 0.93 2.81
CA THR A 30 10.06 0.58 3.00
C THR A 30 10.22 -0.63 3.90
N ASP A 31 11.29 -1.37 3.65
CA ASP A 31 11.69 -2.53 4.43
C ASP A 31 12.73 -2.18 5.48
N TRP A 32 12.86 -3.07 6.48
CA TRP A 32 13.88 -2.97 7.52
C TRP A 32 15.29 -3.19 6.97
N GLU A 33 16.27 -2.48 7.54
CA GLU A 33 17.70 -2.61 7.25
C GLU A 33 18.02 -2.46 5.75
N ALA A 34 17.13 -1.78 5.01
CA ALA A 34 17.19 -1.63 3.57
C ALA A 34 17.26 -0.15 3.19
N PRO A 35 18.15 0.23 2.25
CA PRO A 35 18.13 1.57 1.69
C PRO A 35 16.86 1.76 0.85
N PHE A 36 16.33 2.97 0.85
CA PHE A 36 15.23 3.33 -0.03
C PHE A 36 15.43 4.71 -0.64
N LEU A 37 14.81 4.91 -1.79
CA LEU A 37 14.61 6.21 -2.40
C LEU A 37 13.11 6.34 -2.69
N PHE A 38 12.48 7.33 -2.08
CA PHE A 38 11.07 7.62 -2.31
C PHE A 38 10.94 9.00 -2.98
N THR A 39 10.12 9.07 -4.02
CA THR A 39 9.83 10.31 -4.75
C THR A 39 8.35 10.38 -5.08
N CYS A 40 7.72 11.52 -4.78
CA CYS A 40 6.36 11.78 -5.24
C CYS A 40 6.30 11.92 -6.76
N ALA A 41 5.11 11.74 -7.33
CA ALA A 41 4.90 11.93 -8.76
C ALA A 41 5.15 13.40 -9.16
N TYR A 42 5.34 13.63 -10.47
CA TYR A 42 5.52 14.98 -10.99
C TYR A 42 4.35 15.89 -10.61
N GLY A 43 4.64 17.04 -10.00
CA GLY A 43 3.64 18.02 -9.58
C GLY A 43 3.05 17.76 -8.19
N GLU A 44 3.43 16.67 -7.52
CA GLU A 44 3.06 16.41 -6.13
C GLU A 44 4.19 16.79 -5.17
N MET A 45 3.83 16.98 -3.89
CA MET A 45 4.75 17.18 -2.79
C MET A 45 4.56 16.15 -1.70
N LEU A 46 5.63 15.90 -0.95
CA LEU A 46 5.58 15.05 0.23
C LEU A 46 4.67 15.70 1.27
N ASN A 47 3.64 14.97 1.67
CA ASN A 47 2.55 15.47 2.50
C ASN A 47 2.62 14.94 3.93
N SER A 48 2.95 13.66 4.12
CA SER A 48 3.19 13.08 5.44
C SER A 48 4.26 12.01 5.43
N LEU A 49 4.94 11.85 6.57
CA LEU A 49 5.77 10.71 6.90
C LEU A 49 5.23 10.07 8.18
N TYR A 50 4.88 8.79 8.09
CA TYR A 50 4.64 7.94 9.24
C TYR A 50 5.78 6.93 9.36
N SER A 51 6.13 6.55 10.59
CA SER A 51 7.14 5.51 10.81
C SER A 51 6.86 4.66 12.02
N VAL A 52 7.31 3.41 11.95
CA VAL A 52 7.43 2.52 13.11
C VAL A 52 8.88 2.16 13.36
N HIS A 53 9.28 2.19 14.62
CA HIS A 53 10.61 1.83 15.06
C HIS A 53 10.60 0.42 15.68
N SER A 54 11.68 -0.32 15.46
CA SER A 54 11.92 -1.60 16.14
C SER A 54 13.26 -1.57 16.88
N ASN A 55 13.24 -1.64 18.21
CA ASN A 55 14.47 -1.71 19.02
C ASN A 55 15.29 -2.98 18.72
N ARG A 56 14.67 -4.08 18.29
CA ARG A 56 15.43 -5.29 17.93
C ARG A 56 16.34 -5.05 16.72
N ARG A 57 15.91 -4.19 15.80
CA ARG A 57 16.60 -3.88 14.56
C ARG A 57 17.37 -2.56 14.63
N GLU A 58 17.04 -1.72 15.61
CA GLU A 58 17.50 -0.33 15.75
C GLU A 58 17.28 0.48 14.46
N ASP A 59 16.12 0.27 13.83
CA ASP A 59 15.76 0.82 12.53
C ASP A 59 14.29 1.27 12.47
N ARG A 60 13.88 1.91 11.37
CA ARG A 60 12.52 2.38 11.10
C ARG A 60 12.03 1.95 9.72
N ARG A 61 10.77 1.52 9.65
CA ARG A 61 10.01 1.49 8.40
C ARG A 61 9.15 2.73 8.28
N TRP A 62 8.98 3.16 7.04
CA TRP A 62 8.35 4.41 6.66
C TRP A 62 7.17 4.16 5.72
N ASP A 63 6.14 4.99 5.89
CA ASP A 63 4.98 5.12 5.02
C ASP A 63 4.86 6.60 4.63
N PHE A 64 4.81 6.86 3.32
CA PHE A 64 4.86 8.18 2.73
C PHE A 64 3.54 8.51 2.04
N THR A 65 3.06 9.72 2.22
CA THR A 65 1.96 10.23 1.39
C THR A 65 2.40 11.42 0.57
N CYS A 66 1.90 11.48 -0.66
CA CYS A 66 2.06 12.60 -1.57
C CYS A 66 0.70 13.28 -1.77
N SER A 67 0.73 14.59 -2.01
CA SER A 67 -0.47 15.35 -2.35
C SER A 67 -0.12 16.47 -3.33
N SER A 68 -1.12 16.95 -4.06
CA SER A 68 -0.96 18.16 -4.84
C SER A 68 -0.60 19.35 -3.93
N PRO A 69 0.24 20.29 -4.41
CA PRO A 69 0.48 21.55 -3.73
C PRO A 69 -0.83 22.26 -3.37
N PRO A 70 -0.85 23.02 -2.26
CA PRO A 70 -1.92 23.98 -2.01
C PRO A 70 -2.10 24.91 -3.22
N ALA A 71 -3.33 25.30 -3.51
CA ALA A 71 -3.63 26.17 -4.63
C ALA A 71 -2.79 27.47 -4.59
N GLY A 72 -2.10 27.76 -5.69
CA GLY A 72 -1.22 28.94 -5.82
C GLY A 72 0.17 28.77 -5.22
N ALA A 73 0.51 27.60 -4.63
CA ALA A 73 1.87 27.33 -4.21
C ALA A 73 2.80 27.19 -5.43
N ASN A 74 3.98 27.79 -5.32
CA ASN A 74 5.07 27.62 -6.29
C ASN A 74 6.23 26.91 -5.58
N PRO A 75 6.19 25.57 -5.47
CA PRO A 75 7.20 24.82 -4.73
C PRO A 75 8.57 25.02 -5.37
N THR A 76 9.50 25.58 -4.60
CA THR A 76 10.92 25.69 -4.98
C THR A 76 11.69 24.52 -4.41
N SER A 77 12.87 24.22 -4.98
CA SER A 77 13.79 23.28 -4.34
C SER A 77 14.16 23.76 -2.94
N CYS A 78 14.16 22.85 -1.97
CA CYS A 78 14.87 23.06 -0.72
C CYS A 78 16.38 23.05 -1.03
N TYR A 79 17.13 24.03 -0.51
CA TYR A 79 18.59 24.09 -0.60
C TYR A 79 19.19 23.81 0.76
#